data_AF-W4K5D5-F1
#
_entry.id   AF-W4K5D5-F1
#
_cell.length_a   1.000
_cell.length_b   1.000
_cell.length_c   1.000
_cell.angle_alpha   90.00
_cell.angle_beta   90.00
_cell.angle_gamma   90.00
#
_symmetry.space_group_name_H-M   'P 1'
#
loop_
_entity.id
_entity.type
_entity.pdbx_description
1 polymer ?
#
loop_
_entity_poly.entity_id
_entity_poly.type
_entity_poly.pdbx_seq_one_letter_code
_entity_poly.pdbx_strand_id
1 'polypeptide(L)'
;MGSFQGFTSKGWAYTVAAGLATVAFYKYAPAPGEENYITRYIEYYQTPRELWERINNHHLAISHDASEAKLLIDDAKRPPVHRYRYPQSFDTASPFLIPVGGQVDLSDLKVKGDKDL
;
A
#
# COMPACT_ATOMS: atom_id res chain seq x y z
N MET A 1 36.55 29.92 36.42
CA MET A 1 37.62 30.61 35.66
C MET A 1 37.61 30.02 34.26
N GLY A 2 37.31 30.83 33.24
CA GLY A 2 36.86 30.39 31.91
C GLY A 2 37.91 29.58 31.13
N SER A 3 37.47 28.45 30.56
CA SER A 3 38.22 27.77 29.51
C SER A 3 38.19 28.64 28.26
N PHE A 4 39.37 29.06 27.80
CA PHE A 4 39.54 29.92 26.63
C PHE A 4 38.81 29.33 25.41
N GLN A 5 37.75 30.00 24.97
CA GLN A 5 36.96 29.70 23.77
C GLN A 5 37.70 30.18 22.50
N GLY A 6 38.94 29.71 22.31
CA GLY A 6 39.79 30.09 21.18
C GLY A 6 39.99 28.98 20.16
N PHE A 7 40.55 29.34 19.00
CA PHE A 7 40.94 28.46 17.89
C PHE A 7 41.94 27.34 18.27
N THR A 8 42.55 27.42 19.46
CA THR A 8 43.50 26.42 20.00
C THR A 8 42.87 25.42 20.98
N SER A 9 41.56 25.51 21.20
CA SER A 9 40.85 24.59 22.09
C SER A 9 40.67 23.19 21.48
N LYS A 10 40.51 22.17 22.33
CA LYS A 10 40.23 20.78 21.90
C LYS A 10 38.98 20.67 21.02
N GLY A 11 37.98 21.52 21.24
CA GLY A 11 36.78 21.60 20.40
C GLY A 11 37.10 22.04 18.97
N TRP A 12 37.97 23.03 18.80
CA TRP A 12 38.37 23.51 17.47
C TRP A 12 39.25 22.49 16.73
N ALA A 13 40.13 21.80 17.46
CA ALA A 13 40.90 20.68 16.91
C ALA A 13 40.00 19.57 16.34
N TYR A 14 38.92 19.20 17.06
CA TYR A 14 37.94 18.25 16.53
C TYR A 14 37.21 18.78 15.30
N THR A 15 36.89 20.07 15.21
CA THR A 15 36.26 20.64 14.01
C THR A 15 37.16 20.62 12.79
N VAL A 16 38.47 20.89 12.94
CA VAL A 16 39.44 20.78 11.84
C VAL A 16 39.64 19.33 11.44
N ALA A 17 39.76 18.42 12.40
CA ALA A 17 39.86 16.98 12.13
C ALA A 17 38.62 16.47 11.40
N ALA A 18 37.42 16.90 11.81
CA ALA A 18 36.16 16.57 11.14
C ALA A 18 36.13 17.12 9.71
N GLY A 19 36.50 18.39 9.50
CA GLY A 19 36.57 19.00 8.17
C GLY A 19 37.55 18.28 7.24
N LEU A 20 38.74 17.93 7.74
CA LEU A 20 39.72 17.12 6.99
C LEU A 20 39.19 15.72 6.69
N ALA A 21 38.51 15.08 7.65
CA ALA A 21 37.88 13.79 7.45
C ALA A 21 36.79 13.86 6.37
N THR A 22 35.98 14.94 6.32
CA THR A 22 34.97 15.13 5.27
C THR A 22 35.60 15.29 3.89
N VAL A 23 36.68 16.07 3.77
CA VAL A 23 37.41 16.24 2.49
C VAL A 23 38.09 14.93 2.06
N ALA A 24 38.70 14.23 3.00
CA ALA A 24 39.31 12.92 2.75
C ALA A 24 38.25 11.91 2.29
N PHE A 25 37.09 11.88 2.95
CA PHE A 25 35.96 11.06 2.55
C PHE A 25 35.48 11.41 1.14
N TYR A 26 35.27 12.69 0.81
CA TYR A 26 34.82 13.07 -0.54
C TYR A 26 35.81 12.69 -1.65
N LYS A 27 37.12 12.77 -1.38
CA LYS A 27 38.16 12.49 -2.38
C LYS A 27 38.50 11.00 -2.53
N TYR A 28 38.42 10.23 -1.44
CA TYR A 28 38.81 8.82 -1.41
C TYR A 28 37.62 7.87 -1.18
N ALA A 29 36.38 8.38 -1.13
CA ALA A 29 35.21 7.51 -1.11
C ALA A 29 35.18 6.72 -2.43
N PRO A 30 35.12 5.39 -2.35
CA PRO A 30 35.03 4.54 -3.54
C PRO A 30 33.73 4.86 -4.27
N ALA A 31 33.81 4.91 -5.61
CA ALA A 31 32.62 5.09 -6.43
C ALA A 31 31.69 3.86 -6.29
N PRO A 32 30.36 4.03 -6.42
CA PRO A 32 29.44 2.89 -6.42
C PRO A 32 29.79 1.95 -7.58
N GLY A 33 30.36 0.78 -7.26
CA GLY A 33 30.77 -0.24 -8.24
C GLY A 33 32.27 -0.55 -8.32
N GLU A 34 33.14 0.14 -7.59
CA GLU A 34 34.55 -0.25 -7.48
C GLU A 34 34.72 -1.45 -6.53
N GLU A 35 35.52 -2.44 -6.94
CA GLU A 35 35.89 -3.60 -6.13
C GLU A 35 36.76 -3.18 -4.93
N ASN A 36 36.11 -2.70 -3.87
CA ASN A 36 36.75 -2.45 -2.60
C ASN A 36 36.81 -3.74 -1.77
N TYR A 37 37.96 -4.03 -1.15
CA TYR A 37 38.14 -5.18 -0.26
C TYR A 37 37.10 -5.24 0.85
N ILE A 38 36.65 -4.08 1.35
CA ILE A 38 35.59 -3.99 2.36
C ILE A 38 34.25 -4.47 1.78
N THR A 39 33.89 -4.03 0.57
CA THR A 39 32.66 -4.44 -0.11
C THR A 39 32.68 -5.94 -0.37
N ARG A 40 33.79 -6.49 -0.85
CA ARG A 40 33.95 -7.94 -1.08
C ARG A 40 33.83 -8.76 0.20
N TYR A 41 34.33 -8.24 1.33
CA TYR A 41 34.18 -8.90 2.64
C TYR A 41 32.72 -8.88 3.12
N ILE A 42 32.01 -7.77 2.91
CA ILE A 42 30.58 -7.67 3.22
C ILE A 42 29.78 -8.64 2.33
N GLU A 43 30.05 -8.66 1.03
CA GLU A 43 29.40 -9.56 0.06
C GLU A 43 29.60 -11.04 0.41
N TYR A 44 30.76 -11.43 0.94
CA TYR A 44 31.02 -12.82 1.32
C TYR A 44 30.09 -13.33 2.43
N TYR A 45 29.71 -12.46 3.37
CA TYR A 45 28.78 -12.80 4.46
C TYR A 45 27.33 -12.45 4.16
N GLN A 46 27.09 -11.69 3.09
CA GLN A 46 25.75 -11.27 2.71
C GLN A 46 25.10 -12.34 1.83
N THR A 47 23.80 -12.55 2.03
CA THR A 47 23.00 -13.44 1.19
C THR A 47 23.01 -12.96 -0.27
N PRO A 48 23.19 -13.85 -1.25
CA PRO A 48 23.24 -13.47 -2.66
C PRO A 48 21.94 -12.80 -3.11
N ARG A 49 22.08 -11.81 -4.00
CA ARG A 49 20.95 -11.02 -4.50
C ARG A 49 19.92 -11.89 -5.22
N GLU A 50 20.35 -12.92 -5.96
CA GLU A 50 19.40 -13.80 -6.67
C GLU A 50 18.42 -14.51 -5.72
N LEU A 51 18.83 -14.80 -4.48
CA LEU A 51 17.94 -15.42 -3.50
C LEU A 51 16.81 -14.46 -3.12
N TRP A 52 17.14 -13.20 -2.86
CA TRP A 52 16.16 -12.17 -2.52
C TRP A 52 15.23 -11.88 -3.70
N GLU A 53 15.76 -11.82 -4.92
CA GLU A 53 14.93 -11.68 -6.12
C GLU A 53 13.96 -12.85 -6.26
N ARG A 54 14.41 -14.09 -6.06
CA ARG A 54 13.56 -15.28 -6.10
C ARG A 54 12.47 -15.25 -5.03
N ILE A 55 12.81 -14.89 -3.79
CA ILE A 55 11.85 -14.78 -2.69
C ILE A 55 10.82 -13.70 -2.98
N ASN A 56 11.25 -12.52 -3.45
CA ASN A 56 10.37 -11.40 -3.77
C ASN A 56 9.43 -11.76 -4.91
N ASN A 57 9.92 -12.39 -5.98
CA ASN A 57 9.11 -12.84 -7.10
C ASN A 57 8.05 -13.87 -6.67
N HIS A 58 8.45 -14.82 -5.81
CA HIS A 58 7.52 -15.80 -5.26
C HIS A 58 6.44 -15.14 -4.38
N HIS A 59 6.83 -14.18 -3.54
CA HIS A 59 5.87 -13.46 -2.71
C HIS A 59 4.92 -12.58 -3.54
N LEU A 60 5.43 -11.99 -4.63
CA LEU A 60 4.61 -11.22 -5.57
C LEU A 60 3.54 -12.10 -6.20
N ALA A 61 3.89 -13.31 -6.65
CA ALA A 61 2.94 -14.27 -7.22
C ALA A 61 1.84 -14.66 -6.21
N ILE A 62 2.22 -15.02 -4.98
CA ILE A 62 1.23 -15.36 -3.93
C ILE A 62 0.31 -14.19 -3.64
N SER A 63 0.87 -12.98 -3.57
CA SER A 63 0.09 -11.76 -3.28
C SER A 63 -0.92 -11.48 -4.40
N HIS A 64 -0.51 -11.68 -5.65
CA HIS A 64 -1.36 -11.55 -6.82
C HIS A 64 -2.54 -12.53 -6.76
N ASP A 65 -2.27 -13.82 -6.55
CA ASP A 65 -3.30 -14.86 -6.49
C ASP A 65 -4.29 -14.62 -5.35
N ALA A 66 -3.80 -14.18 -4.19
CA ALA A 66 -4.65 -13.82 -3.05
C ALA A 66 -5.55 -12.60 -3.36
N SER A 67 -5.03 -11.62 -4.10
CA SER A 67 -5.79 -10.46 -4.54
C SER A 67 -6.88 -10.83 -5.54
N GLU A 68 -6.61 -11.71 -6.51
CA GLU A 68 -7.63 -12.20 -7.45
C GLU A 68 -8.75 -12.95 -6.74
N ALA A 69 -8.40 -13.87 -5.83
CA ALA A 69 -9.39 -14.60 -5.04
C ALA A 69 -10.27 -13.67 -4.21
N LYS A 70 -9.68 -12.61 -3.64
CA LYS A 70 -10.43 -11.59 -2.89
C LYS A 70 -11.37 -10.81 -3.80
N LEU A 71 -10.92 -10.43 -5.00
CA LEU A 71 -11.72 -9.68 -5.97
C LEU A 71 -12.95 -10.50 -6.41
N LEU A 72 -12.77 -11.80 -6.65
CA LEU A 72 -13.87 -12.70 -7.00
C LEU A 72 -14.98 -12.75 -5.94
N ILE A 73 -14.59 -12.72 -4.66
CA ILE A 73 -15.55 -12.73 -3.55
C ILE A 73 -16.21 -11.36 -3.36
N ASP A 74 -15.44 -10.28 -3.52
CA ASP A 74 -15.93 -8.91 -3.30
C ASP A 74 -16.85 -8.41 -4.43
N ASP A 75 -16.62 -8.86 -5.67
CA ASP A 75 -17.47 -8.52 -6.80
C ASP A 75 -18.87 -9.15 -6.69
N ALA A 76 -19.02 -10.22 -5.90
CA ALA A 76 -20.31 -10.81 -5.57
C ALA A 76 -21.11 -9.89 -4.62
N LYS A 77 -21.68 -8.81 -5.15
CA LYS A 77 -22.59 -7.93 -4.40
C LYS A 77 -23.90 -8.64 -4.11
N ARG A 78 -24.31 -8.64 -2.84
CA ARG A 78 -25.66 -9.05 -2.46
C ARG A 78 -26.68 -8.14 -3.16
N PRO A 79 -27.82 -8.67 -3.62
CA PRO A 79 -28.86 -7.84 -4.19
C PRO A 79 -29.27 -6.76 -3.17
N PRO A 80 -29.43 -5.49 -3.60
CA PRO A 80 -29.74 -4.40 -2.70
C PRO A 80 -31.11 -4.61 -2.04
N VAL A 81 -31.14 -4.66 -0.71
CA VAL A 81 -32.38 -4.82 0.05
C VAL A 81 -32.86 -3.44 0.49
N HIS A 82 -33.95 -2.98 -0.12
CA HIS A 82 -34.63 -1.75 0.29
C HIS A 82 -35.74 -2.05 1.29
N ARG A 83 -35.71 -1.39 2.45
CA ARG A 83 -36.73 -1.55 3.49
C ARG A 83 -37.84 -0.52 3.27
N TYR A 84 -39.01 -1.00 2.86
CA TYR A 84 -40.20 -0.18 2.72
C TYR A 84 -41.19 -0.45 3.85
N ARG A 85 -41.80 0.62 4.38
CA ARG A 85 -42.90 0.50 5.36
C ARG A 85 -44.16 -0.10 4.72
N TYR A 86 -44.38 0.16 3.43
CA TYR A 86 -45.56 -0.24 2.68
C TYR A 86 -45.16 -0.88 1.34
N PRO A 87 -44.85 -2.18 1.30
CA PRO A 87 -44.49 -2.85 0.04
C PRO A 87 -45.65 -2.95 -0.95
N GLN A 88 -46.90 -2.81 -0.49
CA GLN A 88 -48.10 -2.86 -1.33
C GLN A 88 -48.20 -1.71 -2.35
N SER A 89 -47.40 -0.66 -2.20
CA SER A 89 -47.39 0.47 -3.15
C SER A 89 -46.96 0.07 -4.55
N PHE A 90 -46.21 -1.03 -4.70
CA PHE A 90 -45.81 -1.56 -6.00
C PHE A 90 -46.98 -2.19 -6.77
N ASP A 91 -48.02 -2.65 -6.06
CA ASP A 91 -49.23 -3.26 -6.65
C ASP A 91 -50.35 -2.23 -6.87
N THR A 92 -50.30 -1.09 -6.18
CA THR A 92 -51.33 -0.04 -6.22
C THR A 92 -50.98 1.05 -7.24
N ALA A 93 -50.91 0.67 -8.52
CA ALA A 93 -50.82 1.62 -9.62
C ALA A 93 -52.21 1.88 -10.24
N SER A 94 -52.54 3.15 -10.49
CA SER A 94 -53.80 3.50 -11.17
C SER A 94 -53.71 3.18 -12.68
N PRO A 95 -54.60 2.39 -13.27
CA PRO A 95 -54.52 2.03 -14.69
C PRO A 95 -54.60 3.22 -15.67
N PHE A 96 -55.14 4.36 -15.23
CA PHE A 96 -55.50 5.49 -16.11
C PHE A 96 -54.63 6.74 -15.93
N LEU A 97 -53.69 6.74 -14.98
CA LEU A 97 -52.88 7.92 -14.61
C LEU A 97 -51.37 7.66 -14.72
N ILE A 98 -50.96 6.74 -15.59
CA ILE A 98 -49.56 6.37 -15.76
C ILE A 98 -49.04 6.98 -17.07
N PRO A 99 -48.04 7.87 -17.04
CA PRO A 99 -47.41 8.36 -18.25
C PRO A 99 -46.67 7.21 -18.96
N VAL A 100 -46.67 7.23 -20.30
CA VAL A 100 -45.97 6.23 -21.11
C VAL A 100 -44.47 6.25 -20.74
N GLY A 101 -43.92 5.08 -20.39
CA GLY A 101 -42.52 4.94 -19.96
C GLY A 101 -42.25 5.25 -18.47
N GLY A 102 -43.28 5.57 -17.68
CA GLY A 102 -43.14 5.81 -16.24
C GLY A 102 -43.13 4.55 -15.37
N GLN A 103 -43.46 3.39 -15.93
CA GLN A 103 -43.38 2.10 -15.24
C GLN A 103 -42.00 1.48 -15.40
N VAL A 104 -41.41 1.12 -14.26
CA VAL A 104 -40.19 0.31 -14.18
C VAL A 104 -40.61 -1.16 -14.22
N ASP A 105 -39.82 -2.01 -14.86
CA ASP A 105 -40.02 -3.46 -14.80
C ASP A 105 -39.75 -3.96 -13.38
N LEU A 106 -40.76 -4.59 -12.78
CA LEU A 106 -40.73 -5.13 -11.41
C LEU A 106 -40.80 -6.66 -11.38
N SER A 107 -40.60 -7.33 -12.52
CA SER A 107 -40.73 -8.80 -12.64
C SER A 107 -39.83 -9.60 -11.67
N ASP A 108 -38.64 -9.08 -11.35
CA ASP A 108 -37.68 -9.70 -10.42
C ASP A 108 -37.81 -9.23 -8.96
N LEU A 109 -38.83 -8.42 -8.63
CA LEU A 109 -39.03 -7.92 -7.27
C LEU A 109 -39.56 -9.04 -6.34
N LYS A 110 -38.77 -9.44 -5.35
CA LYS A 110 -39.20 -10.34 -4.27
C LYS A 110 -39.43 -9.58 -2.96
N VAL A 111 -40.70 -9.46 -2.54
CA VAL A 111 -41.05 -8.87 -1.24
C VAL A 111 -40.78 -9.88 -0.13
N LYS A 112 -39.89 -9.55 0.80
CA LYS A 112 -39.61 -10.37 2.00
C LYS A 112 -40.55 -9.96 3.14
N GLY A 113 -41.44 -10.87 3.55
CA GLY A 113 -42.36 -10.66 4.66
C GLY A 113 -41.89 -11.35 5.96
N ASP A 114 -42.57 -11.04 7.07
CA ASP A 114 -42.28 -11.61 8.40
C ASP A 114 -42.50 -13.13 8.50
N LYS A 115 -43.19 -13.71 7.51
CA LYS A 115 -43.47 -15.15 7.42
C LYS A 115 -42.34 -15.99 6.79
N ASP A 116 -41.30 -15.35 6.24
CA ASP A 116 -40.18 -16.00 5.53
C ASP A 116 -38.87 -15.97 6.36
N LEU A 117 -38.97 -15.95 7.69
CA LEU A 117 -37.87 -16.02 8.65
C LEU A 117 -37.71 -17.42 9.24
#